data_AF-A0A848GVP3-F1
#
_entry.id   AF-A0A848GVP3-F1
#
_cell.length_a   1.000
_cell.length_b   1.000
_cell.length_c   1.000
_cell.angle_alpha   90.00
_cell.angle_beta   90.00
_cell.angle_gamma   90.00
#
_symmetry.space_group_name_H-M   'P 1'
#
loop_
_entity.id
_entity.type
_entity.pdbx_description
1 polymer ?
#
loop_
_entity_poly.entity_id
_entity_poly.type
_entity_poly.pdbx_seq_one_letter_code
_entity_poly.pdbx_strand_id
1 'polypeptide(L)'
;MMTNAEKFRQLVEAQDQRPLSEKIMILERVLYLFTIAGRAIWSDDSLSDHQIAMALKWLNEMSHRTFDILHALRRGEDNDSMHRFYAYMRQYADECRDLGGHLGASFHAAMRYFSDD
;
A
#
# COMPACT_ATOMS: atom_id res chain seq x y z
N MET A 1 -9.59 23.53 -0.85
CA MET A 1 -8.28 22.92 -1.19
C MET A 1 -8.32 21.51 -0.65
N MET A 2 -8.07 20.48 -1.46
CA MET A 2 -8.11 19.08 -0.97
C MET A 2 -6.85 18.74 -0.15
N THR A 3 -7.04 18.00 0.93
CA THR A 3 -6.00 17.41 1.77
C THR A 3 -5.25 16.29 1.04
N ASN A 4 -4.06 15.94 1.53
CA ASN A 4 -3.29 14.82 0.96
C ASN A 4 -4.00 13.48 1.14
N ALA A 5 -4.72 13.29 2.25
CA ALA A 5 -5.53 12.09 2.48
C ALA A 5 -6.68 11.97 1.47
N GLU A 6 -7.36 13.08 1.14
CA GLU A 6 -8.42 13.08 0.12
C GLU A 6 -7.88 12.82 -1.28
N LYS A 7 -6.72 13.40 -1.63
CA LYS A 7 -6.04 13.12 -2.92
C LYS A 7 -5.64 11.65 -3.02
N PHE A 8 -5.12 11.09 -1.93
CA PHE A 8 -4.71 9.69 -1.88
C PHE A 8 -5.92 8.76 -1.98
N ARG A 9 -7.03 9.07 -1.29
CA ARG A 9 -8.29 8.35 -1.42
C ARG A 9 -8.79 8.32 -2.87
N GLN A 10 -8.90 9.49 -3.50
CA GLN A 10 -9.35 9.57 -4.90
C GLN A 10 -8.43 8.80 -5.84
N LEU A 11 -7.12 8.84 -5.59
CA LEU A 11 -6.18 8.04 -6.35
C LEU A 11 -6.50 6.55 -6.22
N VAL A 12 -6.73 6.02 -5.01
CA VAL A 12 -7.05 4.59 -4.85
C VAL A 12 -8.43 4.24 -5.41
N GLU A 13 -9.44 5.07 -5.18
CA GLU A 13 -10.80 4.90 -5.73
C GLU A 13 -10.79 4.85 -7.26
N ALA A 14 -9.96 5.68 -7.91
CA ALA A 14 -9.80 5.64 -9.36
C ALA A 14 -9.21 4.31 -9.87
N GLN A 15 -8.51 3.54 -9.03
CA GLN A 15 -7.98 2.24 -9.42
C GLN A 15 -9.03 1.14 -9.37
N ASP A 16 -10.14 1.35 -8.68
CA ASP A 16 -11.19 0.33 -8.57
C ASP A 16 -11.93 0.10 -9.90
N GLN A 17 -11.88 1.07 -10.81
CA GLN A 17 -12.48 0.92 -12.15
C GLN A 17 -11.53 0.29 -13.17
N ARG A 18 -10.30 -0.06 -12.77
CA ARG A 18 -9.32 -0.69 -13.69
C ARG A 18 -9.66 -2.15 -13.99
N PRO A 19 -9.25 -2.66 -15.16
CA PRO A 19 -9.31 -4.08 -15.46
C PRO A 19 -8.65 -4.94 -14.38
N LEU A 20 -9.17 -6.15 -14.16
CA LEU A 20 -8.66 -7.10 -13.18
C LEU A 20 -7.14 -7.33 -13.29
N SER A 21 -6.63 -7.47 -14.52
CA SER A 21 -5.20 -7.65 -14.79
C SER A 21 -4.36 -6.48 -14.29
N GLU A 22 -4.84 -5.25 -14.43
CA GLU A 22 -4.13 -4.06 -13.95
C GLU A 22 -4.17 -3.97 -12.42
N LYS A 23 -5.30 -4.28 -11.78
CA LYS A 23 -5.40 -4.35 -10.31
C LYS A 23 -4.37 -5.36 -9.75
N ILE A 24 -4.28 -6.54 -10.37
CA ILE A 24 -3.28 -7.57 -10.02
C ILE A 24 -1.87 -7.01 -10.14
N MET A 25 -1.51 -6.40 -11.28
CA MET A 25 -0.17 -5.85 -11.48
C MET A 25 0.17 -4.73 -10.48
N ILE A 26 -0.79 -3.85 -10.16
CA ILE A 26 -0.61 -2.80 -9.16
C ILE A 26 -0.27 -3.44 -7.80
N LEU A 27 -1.06 -4.40 -7.33
CA LEU A 27 -0.85 -5.01 -6.01
C LEU A 27 0.43 -5.85 -5.93
N GLU A 28 0.81 -6.55 -7.00
CA GLU A 28 2.11 -7.22 -7.09
C GLU A 28 3.27 -6.23 -6.96
N ARG A 29 3.16 -5.09 -7.64
CA ARG A 29 4.17 -4.04 -7.57
C ARG A 29 4.25 -3.41 -6.20
N VAL A 30 3.11 -3.15 -5.56
CA VAL A 30 3.04 -2.66 -4.19
C VAL A 30 3.74 -3.62 -3.23
N LEU A 31 3.48 -4.93 -3.32
CA LEU A 31 4.14 -5.94 -2.47
C LEU A 31 5.67 -5.91 -2.64
N TYR A 32 6.15 -5.80 -3.87
CA TYR A 32 7.58 -5.60 -4.11
C TYR A 32 8.11 -4.33 -3.43
N LEU A 33 7.38 -3.22 -3.54
CA LEU A 33 7.76 -1.94 -2.94
C LEU A 33 7.67 -1.95 -1.41
N PHE A 34 6.83 -2.79 -0.80
CA PHE A 34 6.84 -3.01 0.64
C PHE A 34 8.14 -3.67 1.12
N THR A 35 8.75 -4.54 0.31
CA THR A 35 10.08 -5.09 0.64
C THR A 35 11.15 -3.98 0.66
N ILE A 36 11.04 -2.99 -0.25
CA ILE A 36 11.94 -1.83 -0.26
C ILE A 36 11.66 -0.92 0.96
N ALA A 37 10.39 -0.65 1.24
CA ALA A 37 9.99 0.15 2.41
C ALA A 37 10.49 -0.48 3.72
N GLY A 38 10.42 -1.81 3.86
CA GLY A 38 10.93 -2.50 5.05
C GLY A 38 12.43 -2.29 5.26
N ARG A 39 13.22 -2.30 4.18
CA ARG A 39 14.65 -1.96 4.25
C ARG A 39 14.89 -0.50 4.60
N ALA A 40 14.09 0.41 4.03
CA ALA A 40 14.19 1.83 4.34
C ALA A 40 13.92 2.10 5.83
N ILE A 41 12.86 1.50 6.39
CA ILE A 41 12.52 1.59 7.82
C ILE A 41 13.64 1.02 8.68
N TRP A 42 14.15 -0.16 8.34
CA TRP A 42 15.20 -0.83 9.12
C TRP A 42 16.52 -0.04 9.16
N SER A 43 16.82 0.70 8.10
CA SER A 43 18.03 1.50 7.97
C SER A 43 17.83 2.98 8.31
N ASP A 44 16.69 3.36 8.90
CA ASP A 44 16.42 4.74 9.29
C ASP A 44 16.98 5.02 10.69
N ASP A 45 18.18 5.62 10.72
CA ASP A 45 18.88 5.99 11.96
C ASP A 45 18.13 7.06 12.78
N SER A 46 17.06 7.67 12.24
CA SER A 46 16.22 8.62 12.99
C SER A 46 15.14 7.94 13.83
N LEU A 47 14.89 6.64 13.63
CA LEU A 47 13.90 5.86 14.37
C LEU A 47 14.54 5.09 15.53
N SER A 48 13.83 5.01 16.65
CA SER A 48 14.20 4.08 17.72
C SER A 48 13.89 2.62 17.35
N ASP A 49 14.56 1.66 18.00
CA ASP A 49 14.28 0.22 17.82
C ASP A 49 12.80 -0.12 17.99
N HIS A 50 12.13 0.51 18.96
CA HIS A 50 10.69 0.33 19.17
C HIS A 50 9.86 0.83 17.99
N GLN A 51 10.20 2.00 17.43
CA GLN A 51 9.52 2.54 16.25
C GLN A 51 9.75 1.67 15.02
N ILE A 52 10.99 1.20 14.79
CA ILE A 52 11.33 0.26 13.72
C ILE A 52 10.48 -1.01 13.85
N ALA A 53 10.45 -1.61 15.04
CA ALA A 53 9.68 -2.82 15.30
C ALA A 53 8.18 -2.62 15.03
N MET A 54 7.61 -1.50 15.48
CA MET A 54 6.20 -1.17 15.24
C MET A 54 5.90 -0.94 13.76
N ALA A 55 6.74 -0.19 13.05
CA ALA A 55 6.57 0.06 11.62
C ALA A 55 6.67 -1.24 10.80
N LEU A 56 7.65 -2.10 11.11
CA LEU A 56 7.80 -3.39 10.42
C LEU A 56 6.67 -4.37 10.73
N LYS A 57 6.16 -4.42 11.97
CA LYS A 57 4.99 -5.22 12.34
C LYS A 57 3.79 -4.88 11.45
N TRP A 58 3.48 -3.60 11.33
CA TRP A 58 2.32 -3.15 10.57
C TRP A 58 2.54 -3.21 9.05
N LEU A 59 3.76 -3.01 8.58
CA LEU A 59 4.12 -3.27 7.18
C LEU A 59 3.96 -4.75 6.81
N ASN A 60 4.32 -5.66 7.72
CA ASN A 60 4.14 -7.10 7.54
C ASN A 60 2.64 -7.45 7.46
N GLU A 61 1.83 -6.94 8.37
CA GLU A 61 0.36 -7.12 8.32
C GLU A 61 -0.23 -6.55 7.01
N MET A 62 0.18 -5.35 6.60
CA MET A 62 -0.24 -4.75 5.32
C MET A 62 0.14 -5.64 4.12
N SER A 63 1.33 -6.24 4.16
CA SER A 63 1.79 -7.17 3.12
C SER A 63 0.92 -8.42 3.06
N HIS A 64 0.57 -9.01 4.21
CA HIS A 64 -0.36 -10.15 4.26
C HIS A 64 -1.74 -9.79 3.71
N ARG A 65 -2.31 -8.65 4.12
CA ARG A 65 -3.61 -8.21 3.60
C ARG A 65 -3.61 -7.94 2.10
N THR A 66 -2.53 -7.38 1.58
CA THR A 66 -2.36 -7.16 0.14
C THR A 66 -2.26 -8.48 -0.61
N PHE A 67 -1.53 -9.45 -0.05
CA PHE A 67 -1.43 -10.80 -0.60
C PHE A 67 -2.77 -11.54 -0.63
N ASP A 68 -3.59 -11.43 0.42
CA ASP A 68 -4.93 -12.00 0.46
C ASP A 68 -5.83 -11.44 -0.65
N ILE A 69 -5.78 -10.11 -0.85
CA ILE A 69 -6.54 -9.43 -1.91
C ILE A 69 -6.06 -9.91 -3.29
N LEU A 70 -4.74 -9.94 -3.51
CA LEU A 70 -4.15 -10.41 -4.75
C LEU A 70 -4.56 -11.86 -5.06
N HIS A 71 -4.60 -12.73 -4.05
CA HIS A 71 -5.05 -14.11 -4.23
C HIS A 71 -6.53 -14.22 -4.59
N ALA A 72 -7.40 -13.39 -4.01
CA ALA A 72 -8.80 -13.31 -4.40
C ALA A 72 -8.95 -12.85 -5.86
N LEU A 73 -8.25 -11.78 -6.25
CA LEU A 73 -8.28 -11.27 -7.63
C LEU A 73 -7.80 -12.32 -8.65
N ARG A 74 -6.75 -13.08 -8.34
CA ARG A 74 -6.27 -14.18 -9.20
C ARG A 74 -7.28 -15.32 -9.36
N ARG A 75 -8.27 -15.45 -8.47
CA ARG A 75 -9.40 -16.38 -8.60
C ARG A 75 -10.61 -15.75 -9.32
N GLY A 76 -10.51 -14.50 -9.75
CA GLY A 76 -11.64 -13.75 -10.34
C GLY A 76 -12.61 -13.21 -9.30
N GLU A 77 -12.25 -13.21 -8.01
CA GLU A 77 -13.08 -12.72 -6.91
C GLU A 77 -12.74 -11.26 -6.62
N ASP A 78 -13.26 -10.34 -7.46
CA ASP A 78 -13.16 -8.91 -7.19
C ASP A 78 -14.41 -8.41 -6.46
N ASN A 79 -14.33 -8.35 -5.14
CA ASN A 79 -15.32 -7.71 -4.28
C ASN A 79 -14.67 -6.53 -3.57
N ASP A 80 -14.68 -5.39 -4.24
CA ASP A 80 -14.23 -4.11 -3.70
C ASP A 80 -12.76 -4.10 -3.26
N SER A 81 -11.91 -4.77 -4.04
CA SER A 81 -10.51 -5.07 -3.70
C SER A 81 -9.68 -3.81 -3.40
N MET A 82 -9.80 -2.78 -4.22
CA MET A 82 -9.00 -1.55 -4.08
C MET A 82 -9.46 -0.70 -2.91
N HIS A 83 -10.76 -0.64 -2.62
CA HIS A 83 -11.26 0.04 -1.41
C HIS A 83 -10.84 -0.70 -0.14
N ARG A 84 -10.87 -2.04 -0.12
CA ARG A 84 -10.36 -2.82 1.01
C ARG A 84 -8.86 -2.58 1.22
N PHE A 85 -8.09 -2.57 0.14
CA PHE A 85 -6.67 -2.22 0.19
C PHE A 85 -6.45 -0.82 0.78
N TYR A 86 -7.20 0.19 0.33
CA TYR A 86 -7.15 1.54 0.89
C TYR A 86 -7.50 1.59 2.37
N ALA A 87 -8.55 0.88 2.79
CA ALA A 87 -9.01 0.83 4.16
C ALA A 87 -7.90 0.29 5.08
N TYR A 88 -7.19 -0.76 4.66
CA TYR A 88 -6.04 -1.28 5.39
C TYR A 88 -4.87 -0.30 5.44
N MET A 89 -4.52 0.34 4.32
CA MET A 89 -3.46 1.35 4.31
C MET A 89 -3.74 2.47 5.30
N ARG A 90 -4.97 2.99 5.31
CA ARG A 90 -5.39 4.04 6.23
C ARG A 90 -5.30 3.56 7.67
N GLN A 91 -5.89 2.40 7.97
CA GLN A 91 -5.87 1.82 9.30
C GLN A 91 -4.44 1.68 9.83
N TYR A 92 -3.52 1.10 9.05
CA TYR A 92 -2.16 0.86 9.54
C TYR A 92 -1.30 2.14 9.56
N ALA A 93 -1.60 3.13 8.72
CA ALA A 93 -1.01 4.45 8.85
C ALA A 93 -1.46 5.17 10.13
N ASP A 94 -2.72 4.96 10.56
CA ASP A 94 -3.24 5.51 11.82
C ASP A 94 -2.63 4.80 13.04
N GLU A 95 -2.41 3.48 12.97
CA GLU A 95 -1.75 2.68 14.02
C GLU A 95 -0.25 2.97 14.15
N CYS A 96 0.41 3.40 13.07
CA CYS A 96 1.84 3.73 13.07
C CYS A 96 2.14 4.88 12.13
N ARG A 97 2.31 6.07 12.72
CA ARG A 97 2.62 7.30 11.99
C ARG A 97 3.87 7.18 11.12
N ASP A 98 4.90 6.50 11.62
CA ASP A 98 6.17 6.30 10.94
C ASP A 98 6.01 5.42 9.68
N LEU A 99 4.95 4.59 9.61
CA LEU A 99 4.67 3.73 8.47
C LEU A 99 3.92 4.45 7.33
N GLY A 100 3.05 5.42 7.66
CA GLY A 100 2.14 6.02 6.69
C GLY A 100 2.83 6.63 5.46
N GLY A 101 3.97 7.30 5.68
CA GLY A 101 4.78 7.87 4.59
C GLY A 101 5.31 6.80 3.63
N HIS A 102 5.80 5.68 4.16
CA HIS A 102 6.29 4.57 3.36
C HIS A 102 5.18 3.90 2.55
N LEU A 103 4.02 3.66 3.16
CA LEU A 103 2.86 3.08 2.46
C LEU A 103 2.41 3.95 1.29
N GLY A 104 2.24 5.25 1.51
CA GLY A 104 1.85 6.19 0.47
C GLY A 104 2.88 6.28 -0.65
N ALA A 105 4.18 6.33 -0.30
CA ALA A 105 5.26 6.37 -1.28
C ALA A 105 5.32 5.08 -2.14
N SER A 106 5.18 3.91 -1.51
CA SER A 106 5.12 2.62 -2.22
C SER A 106 3.94 2.55 -3.18
N PHE A 107 2.75 2.98 -2.77
CA PHE A 107 1.60 2.98 -3.67
C PHE A 107 1.77 3.97 -4.83
N HIS A 108 2.22 5.20 -4.56
CA HIS A 108 2.50 6.18 -5.61
C HIS A 108 3.56 5.68 -6.61
N ALA A 109 4.62 5.04 -6.13
CA ALA A 109 5.66 4.49 -6.99
C ALA A 109 5.16 3.30 -7.82
N ALA A 110 4.24 2.48 -7.29
CA ALA A 110 3.57 1.45 -8.09
C ALA A 110 2.74 2.08 -9.23
N MET A 111 2.02 3.15 -8.93
CA MET A 111 1.13 3.82 -9.89
C MET A 111 1.85 4.55 -11.02
N ARG A 112 3.02 5.15 -10.77
CA ARG A 112 3.80 5.84 -11.81
C ARG A 112 4.13 4.95 -13.00
N TYR A 113 4.29 3.65 -12.76
CA TYR A 113 4.58 2.67 -13.81
C TYR A 113 3.43 2.51 -14.83
N PHE A 114 2.23 2.98 -14.51
CA PHE A 114 1.05 2.96 -15.40
C PHE A 114 0.69 4.36 -15.94
N SER A 115 1.54 5.36 -15.67
CA SER A 115 1.31 6.76 -16.04
C SER A 115 2.27 7.24 -17.14
N ASP A 116 3.27 6.43 -17.48
CA ASP A 116 4.34 6.74 -18.45
C ASP A 116 4.10 6.09 -19.84
N ASP A 117 2.87 5.63 -20.12
CA ASP A 117 2.39 5.20 -21.45
C ASP A 117 1.39 6.21 -22.03
#